data_AF-L9ZG04-F1
#
_entry.id   AF-L9ZG04-F1
#
_cell.length_a   1.000
_cell.length_b   1.000
_cell.length_c   1.000
_cell.angle_alpha   90.00
_cell.angle_beta   90.00
_cell.angle_gamma   90.00
#
_symmetry.space_group_name_H-M   'P 1'
#
loop_
_entity.id
_entity.type
_entity.pdbx_description
1 polymer ?
#
loop_
_entity_poly.entity_id
_entity_poly.type
_entity_poly.pdbx_seq_one_letter_code
_entity_poly.pdbx_strand_id
1 'polypeptide(L)' 'MGWRDITGVDTGSRLAEYVSRIDRYDLLLGLIPTAFAVAGLVGRLLDLSAETTLLAGVSIAAIAVLDALFFRPPTRPRGT' A
#
# COMPACT_ATOMS: atom_id res chain seq x y z
N MET A 1 -24.21 -18.13 -16.19
CA MET A 1 -24.43 -17.03 -17.16
C MET A 1 -23.40 -15.96 -16.88
N GLY A 2 -22.28 -16.00 -17.60
CA GLY A 2 -21.13 -15.13 -17.36
C GLY A 2 -21.31 -13.78 -18.05
N TRP A 3 -21.08 -12.70 -17.31
CA TRP A 3 -20.98 -11.35 -17.85
C TRP A 3 -19.80 -11.29 -18.82
N ARG A 4 -20.09 -11.07 -20.11
CA ARG A 4 -19.10 -10.73 -21.12
C ARG A 4 -19.14 -9.21 -21.29
N ASP A 5 -18.13 -8.55 -20.75
CA ASP A 5 -17.92 -7.11 -20.94
C ASP A 5 -17.63 -6.79 -22.42
N ILE A 6 -18.23 -5.71 -22.90
CA ILE A 6 -18.48 -5.39 -24.33
C ILE A 6 -17.25 -4.76 -25.01
N THR A 7 -16.18 -4.51 -24.27
CA THR A 7 -14.89 -4.12 -24.84
C THR A 7 -14.00 -5.35 -24.91
N GLY A 8 -13.55 -5.76 -26.10
CA GLY A 8 -12.61 -6.86 -26.31
C GLY A 8 -11.20 -6.61 -25.77
N VAL A 9 -11.11 -6.16 -24.51
CA VAL A 9 -9.88 -5.97 -23.74
C VAL A 9 -10.08 -6.74 -22.45
N ASP A 10 -9.26 -7.76 -22.28
CA ASP A 10 -9.22 -8.62 -21.11
C ASP A 10 -8.87 -7.79 -19.85
N THR A 11 -9.83 -7.60 -18.95
CA THR A 11 -9.65 -6.84 -17.69
C THR A 11 -8.48 -7.38 -16.86
N GLY A 12 -8.23 -8.70 -16.93
CA GLY A 12 -7.09 -9.34 -16.29
C GLY A 12 -5.75 -8.82 -16.82
N SER A 13 -5.62 -8.70 -18.14
CA SER A 13 -4.44 -8.15 -18.82
C SER A 13 -4.18 -6.71 -18.42
N ARG A 14 -5.23 -5.90 -18.24
CA ARG A 14 -5.11 -4.51 -17.77
C ARG A 14 -4.63 -4.44 -16.33
N LEU A 15 -5.19 -5.26 -15.44
CA LEU A 15 -4.75 -5.33 -14.06
C LEU A 15 -3.29 -5.79 -13.96
N ALA A 16 -2.89 -6.79 -14.75
CA ALA A 16 -1.51 -7.24 -14.82
C ALA A 16 -0.56 -6.12 -15.31
N GLU A 17 -0.97 -5.34 -16.31
CA GLU A 17 -0.21 -4.18 -16.79
C GLU A 17 -0.10 -3.08 -15.72
N TYR A 18 -1.19 -2.76 -15.02
CA TYR A 18 -1.16 -1.81 -13.90
C TYR A 18 -0.25 -2.28 -12.79
N VAL A 19 -0.35 -3.54 -12.35
CA VAL A 19 0.51 -4.11 -11.30
C VAL A 19 1.97 -4.14 -11.75
N SER A 20 2.25 -4.40 -13.03
CA SER A 20 3.61 -4.33 -13.56
C SER A 20 4.20 -2.92 -13.56
N ARG A 21 3.37 -1.88 -13.47
CA ARG A 21 3.78 -0.48 -13.41
C ARG A 21 3.89 0.05 -11.97
N ILE A 22 3.38 -0.70 -10.98
CA ILE A 22 3.52 -0.36 -9.56
C ILE A 22 4.99 -0.50 -9.18
N ASP A 23 5.58 0.62 -8.77
CA ASP A 23 6.93 0.60 -8.21
C ASP A 23 6.86 0.25 -6.70
N ARG A 24 7.99 -0.16 -6.14
CA ARG A 24 8.14 -0.37 -4.70
C ARG A 24 7.74 0.85 -3.89
N TYR A 25 7.97 2.06 -4.41
CA TYR A 25 7.58 3.29 -3.72
C TYR A 25 6.06 3.47 -3.67
N ASP A 26 5.32 3.04 -4.69
CA ASP A 26 3.85 3.05 -4.67
C ASP A 26 3.32 2.06 -3.64
N LEU A 27 4.00 0.91 -3.49
CA LEU A 27 3.67 -0.09 -2.48
C LEU A 27 3.94 0.43 -1.05
N LEU A 28 5.09 1.10 -0.83
CA LEU A 28 5.43 1.72 0.45
C LEU A 28 4.46 2.86 0.79
N LEU A 29 4.03 3.64 -0.21
CA LEU A 29 3.03 4.69 -0.03
C LEU A 29 1.66 4.11 0.33
N GLY A 30 1.27 2.99 -0.27
CA GLY A 30 0.04 2.26 0.09
C GLY A 30 0.12 1.53 1.44
N LEU A 31 1.32 1.14 1.87
CA LEU A 31 1.53 0.42 3.13
C LEU A 31 1.18 1.28 4.35
N ILE A 32 1.50 2.57 4.33
CA ILE A 32 1.22 3.50 5.44
C ILE A 32 -0.28 3.57 5.78
N PRO A 33 -1.19 3.96 4.85
CA PRO A 33 -2.62 4.00 5.15
C PRO A 33 -3.18 2.61 5.47
N THR A 34 -2.66 1.56 4.83
CA THR A 34 -3.06 0.18 5.13
C THR A 34 -2.72 -0.22 6.56
N ALA A 35 -1.53 0.16 7.06
CA ALA A 35 -1.11 -0.11 8.42
C ALA A 35 -2.03 0.55 9.45
N PHE A 36 -2.44 1.81 9.23
CA PHE A 36 -3.40 2.49 10.09
C PHE A 36 -4.81 1.89 10.01
N ALA A 37 -5.26 1.47 8.82
CA ALA A 37 -6.55 0.81 8.66
C ALA A 37 -6.60 -0.53 9.40
N VAL A 38 -5.54 -1.35 9.26
CA VAL A 38 -5.39 -2.63 9.97
C VAL A 38 -5.28 -2.41 11.48
N ALA A 39 -4.44 -1.46 11.92
CA ALA A 39 -4.33 -1.13 13.34
C ALA A 39 -5.69 -0.71 13.89
N GLY A 40 -6.41 0.20 13.22
CA GLY A 40 -7.76 0.62 13.58
C GLY A 40 -8.74 -0.55 13.72
N LEU A 41 -8.74 -1.46 12.74
CA LEU A 41 -9.58 -2.65 12.77
C LEU A 41 -9.25 -3.57 13.95
N VAL A 42 -7.97 -3.83 14.18
CA VAL A 42 -7.48 -4.63 15.32
C VAL A 42 -7.83 -3.97 16.65
N GLY A 43 -7.62 -2.65 16.76
CA GLY A 43 -7.95 -1.87 17.94
C GLY A 43 -9.43 -1.93 18.26
N ARG A 44 -10.31 -1.91 17.25
CA ARG A 44 -11.76 -2.11 17.43
C ARG A 44 -12.12 -3.54 17.84
N LEU A 45 -11.47 -4.54 17.26
CA LEU A 45 -11.73 -5.95 17.58
C LEU A 45 -11.28 -6.34 19.00
N LEU A 46 -10.23 -5.69 19.49
CA LEU A 46 -9.63 -5.96 20.79
C LEU A 46 -9.99 -4.91 21.86
N ASP A 47 -10.88 -3.96 21.53
CA ASP A 47 -11.30 -2.83 22.38
C ASP A 47 -10.12 -2.04 22.98
N LEU A 48 -9.08 -1.84 22.17
CA LEU A 48 -7.89 -1.08 22.56
C LEU A 48 -8.16 0.41 22.52
N SER A 49 -7.41 1.16 23.35
CA SER A 49 -7.43 2.61 23.30
C SER A 49 -6.99 3.13 21.93
N ALA A 50 -7.52 4.30 21.55
CA ALA A 50 -7.11 4.96 20.31
C ALA A 50 -5.60 5.25 20.30
N GLU A 51 -5.03 5.59 21.45
CA GLU A 51 -3.58 5.85 21.61
C GLU A 51 -2.76 4.60 21.28
N THR A 52 -3.08 3.44 21.88
CA THR A 52 -2.38 2.18 21.61
C THR A 52 -2.50 1.79 20.13
N THR A 53 -3.68 1.99 19.56
CA THR A 53 -3.96 1.68 18.16
C THR A 53 -3.16 2.56 17.20
N LEU A 54 -3.07 3.85 17.49
CA LEU A 54 -2.25 4.80 16.72
C LEU A 54 -0.76 4.49 16.86
N LEU A 55 -0.29 4.14 18.06
CA LEU A 55 1.10 3.79 18.31
C LEU A 55 1.52 2.55 17.50
N ALA A 56 0.63 1.56 17.39
CA ALA A 56 0.83 0.37 16.55
C ALA A 56 0.90 0.73 15.05
N GLY A 57 0.01 1.60 14.55
CA GLY A 57 0.07 2.07 13.17
C GLY A 57 1.35 2.85 12.87
N VAL A 58 1.74 3.77 13.75
CA VAL A 58 2.96 4.59 13.62
C VAL A 58 4.22 3.74 13.62
N SER A 59 4.32 2.74 14.50
CA SER A 59 5.51 1.87 14.56
C SER A 59 5.73 1.09 13.26
N ILE A 60 4.67 0.62 12.60
CA ILE A 60 4.76 -0.02 11.28
C ILE A 60 5.10 1.00 10.19
N ALA A 61 4.43 2.16 10.18
CA ALA A 61 4.68 3.21 9.20
C ALA A 61 6.12 3.76 9.28
N ALA A 62 6.67 3.87 10.49
CA ALA A 62 8.04 4.30 10.72
C ALA A 62 9.06 3.40 10.03
N ILE A 63 8.85 2.07 10.04
CA ILE A 63 9.73 1.12 9.34
C ILE A 63 9.69 1.40 7.82
N ALA A 64 8.50 1.62 7.26
CA ALA A 64 8.34 1.92 5.84
C ALA A 64 9.05 3.23 5.45
N VAL A 65 8.93 4.26 6.29
CA VAL A 65 9.60 5.56 6.10
C VAL A 65 11.12 5.41 6.20
N LEU A 66 11.63 4.68 7.19
CA LEU A 66 13.06 4.44 7.36
C LEU A 66 13.65 3.68 6.17
N ASP A 67 12.97 2.64 5.71
CA ASP A 67 13.36 1.87 4.53
C ASP A 67 13.37 2.73 3.26
N ALA A 68 12.33 3.55 3.06
CA ALA A 68 12.20 4.44 1.92
C ALA A 68 13.26 5.56 1.89
N LEU A 69 13.61 6.13 3.05
CA LEU A 69 14.51 7.27 3.13
C LEU A 69 15.99 6.88 3.21
N PHE A 70 16.33 5.81 3.93
CA PHE A 70 17.72 5.53 4.30
C PHE A 70 18.28 4.28 3.65
N PHE A 71 17.51 3.20 3.53
CA PHE A 71 18.04 1.93 3.02
C PHE A 71 17.99 1.85 1.50
N ARG A 72 16.90 2.32 0.89
CA ARG A 72 16.74 2.30 -0.57
C ARG A 72 16.04 3.58 -1.05
N PRO A 73 16.71 4.73 -0.91
CA PRO A 73 16.18 6.01 -1.37
C PRO A 73 15.86 5.97 -2.87
N PRO A 74 14.82 6.71 -3.31
CA PRO A 74 14.51 6.82 -4.73
C PRO A 74 15.73 7.36 -5.46
N THR A 75 16.29 6.52 -6.33
CA THR A 75 17.30 6.97 -7.28
C THR A 75 16.59 7.90 -8.27
N ARG A 76 17.20 9.05 -8.57
CA ARG A 76 16.63 10.14 -9.37
C ARG A 76 15.73 9.65 -10.52
N PRO A 77 14.66 10.40 -10.87
CA PRO A 77 13.98 10.18 -12.14
C PRO A 77 15.03 10.15 -13.24
N ARG A 78 14.99 9.14 -14.12
CA ARG A 78 15.81 9.12 -15.33
C ARG A 78 15.36 10.30 -16.19
N GLY A 79 16.00 11.45 -15.98
CA GLY A 79 15.92 12.59 -16.87
C GLY A 79 16.68 12.24 -18.13
N THR A 80 15.95 12.16 -19.24
CA THR A 80 16.45 12.25 -20.61
C THR A 80 17.10 13.59 -20.87
#